data_AF-A0A9E0X4W8-F1
#
_entry.id   AF-A0A9E0X4W8-F1
#
_cell.length_a   1.000
_cell.length_b   1.000
_cell.length_c   1.000
_cell.angle_alpha   90.00
_cell.angle_beta   90.00
_cell.angle_gamma   90.00
#
_symmetry.space_group_name_H-M   'P 1'
#
loop_
_entity.id
_entity.type
_entity.pdbx_description
1 polymer ?
#
loop_
_entity_poly.entity_id
_entity_poly.type
_entity_poly.pdbx_seq_one_letter_code
_entity_poly.pdbx_strand_id
1 'polypeptide(L)'
;MKVLVQSRLALFTAIALGLAFAANAQAQSAASETGRDVKQQQRIDQGLKSGQLTTREAARLEQGEARIDRTEQRDLRDGKLSPAEKAQIQREQNHESRAIYSDKHNAATGNPDSRSSERMQHDVQRDVNQERRIHNGVDNGSLTNKETGRLEGREAHVDHLESRAGRDGYVGAGEQGRIQRTENRDSKRIYRDKHNRARRGG
;
A
#
# COMPACT_ATOMS: atom_id res chain seq x y z
N MET A 1 75.12 -16.02 17.54
CA MET A 1 74.21 -16.48 16.46
C MET A 1 72.94 -15.64 16.51
N LYS A 2 72.66 -14.95 15.38
CA LYS A 2 71.38 -14.38 14.91
C LYS A 2 70.62 -13.35 15.77
N VAL A 3 70.61 -12.13 15.22
CA VAL A 3 69.71 -10.99 15.39
C VAL A 3 68.25 -11.37 15.08
N LEU A 4 67.29 -10.49 15.48
CA LEU A 4 65.94 -10.18 14.93
C LEU A 4 64.79 -10.36 15.95
N VAL A 5 63.70 -9.57 16.04
CA VAL A 5 63.25 -8.32 15.40
C VAL A 5 61.96 -7.83 16.10
N GLN A 6 61.86 -6.51 16.26
CA GLN A 6 60.70 -5.59 16.21
C GLN A 6 59.33 -5.91 16.84
N SER A 7 58.86 -4.91 17.59
CA SER A 7 57.48 -4.55 17.88
C SER A 7 56.56 -4.61 16.64
N ARG A 8 55.38 -5.21 16.77
CA ARG A 8 54.21 -4.88 15.94
C ARG A 8 52.92 -4.86 16.76
N LEU A 9 52.31 -3.67 16.75
CA LEU A 9 50.94 -3.35 17.10
C LEU A 9 49.97 -4.29 16.34
N ALA A 10 49.02 -4.90 17.03
CA ALA A 10 47.84 -5.50 16.40
C ALA A 10 46.59 -4.74 16.84
N LEU A 11 46.38 -3.61 16.17
CA LEU A 11 45.13 -2.86 16.14
C LEU A 11 44.11 -3.75 15.38
N PHE A 12 43.17 -4.39 16.09
CA PHE A 12 42.01 -4.98 15.42
C PHE A 12 40.93 -3.92 15.27
N THR A 13 40.97 -3.27 14.12
CA THR A 13 39.97 -2.37 13.58
C THR A 13 38.61 -3.03 13.48
N ALA A 14 37.59 -2.27 13.87
CA ALA A 14 36.19 -2.59 13.76
C ALA A 14 35.76 -2.87 12.31
N ILE A 15 35.15 -4.03 12.06
CA ILE A 15 34.31 -4.28 10.88
C ILE A 15 33.09 -5.08 11.35
N ALA A 16 32.13 -4.40 11.98
CA ALA A 16 30.80 -4.97 12.27
C ALA A 16 29.68 -3.92 12.13
N LEU A 17 29.88 -2.85 11.35
CA LEU A 17 28.92 -1.75 11.18
C LEU A 17 28.31 -1.64 9.78
N GLY A 18 28.75 -2.44 8.81
CA GLY A 18 28.28 -2.36 7.42
C GLY A 18 26.95 -3.07 7.13
N LEU A 19 26.58 -4.09 7.91
CA LEU A 19 25.39 -4.91 7.65
C LEU A 19 24.08 -4.26 8.12
N ALA A 20 24.14 -3.29 9.05
CA ALA A 20 22.94 -2.64 9.57
C ALA A 20 22.40 -1.52 8.66
N PHE A 21 23.22 -0.92 7.78
CA PHE A 21 22.77 0.17 6.90
C PHE A 21 21.96 -0.32 5.69
N ALA A 22 22.30 -1.49 5.15
CA ALA A 22 21.65 -2.06 3.96
C ALA A 22 20.37 -2.86 4.26
N ALA A 23 19.87 -2.85 5.49
CA ALA A 23 18.51 -3.32 5.83
C ALA A 23 17.53 -2.14 5.99
N ASN A 24 18.04 -0.99 6.44
CA ASN A 24 17.24 0.21 6.70
C ASN A 24 16.78 0.92 5.41
N ALA A 25 17.57 0.90 4.34
CA ALA A 25 17.20 1.55 3.06
C ALA A 25 16.04 0.86 2.32
N GLN A 26 15.79 -0.43 2.59
CA GLN A 26 14.84 -1.27 1.89
C GLN A 26 13.48 -1.37 2.61
N ALA A 27 13.46 -1.26 3.94
CA ALA A 27 12.21 -1.03 4.67
C ALA A 27 11.64 0.36 4.35
N GLN A 28 12.51 1.36 4.15
CA GLN A 28 12.13 2.71 3.74
C GLN A 28 11.43 2.77 2.36
N SER A 29 11.67 1.82 1.45
CA SER A 29 11.01 1.85 0.14
C SER A 29 9.55 1.40 0.22
N ALA A 30 9.25 0.27 0.86
CA ALA A 30 7.88 -0.22 0.96
C ALA A 30 7.01 0.67 1.86
N ALA A 31 7.58 1.24 2.93
CA ALA A 31 6.89 2.23 3.75
C ALA A 31 6.56 3.53 2.96
N SER A 32 7.42 3.91 2.00
CA SER A 32 7.16 5.08 1.16
C SER A 32 6.02 4.86 0.18
N GLU A 33 5.93 3.69 -0.46
CA GLU A 33 4.88 3.41 -1.45
C GLU A 33 3.52 3.24 -0.76
N THR A 34 3.40 2.37 0.26
CA THR A 34 2.17 2.25 1.12
C THR A 34 1.71 3.58 1.73
N GLY A 35 2.65 4.47 2.06
CA GLY A 35 2.32 5.80 2.58
C GLY A 35 1.69 6.73 1.53
N ARG A 36 1.86 6.43 0.24
CA ARG A 36 1.15 7.09 -0.85
C ARG A 36 -0.23 6.48 -1.04
N ASP A 37 -0.38 5.17 -1.01
CA ASP A 37 -1.68 4.48 -1.15
C ASP A 37 -2.70 5.00 -0.13
N VAL A 38 -2.29 5.10 1.14
CA VAL A 38 -3.10 5.75 2.19
C VAL A 38 -3.59 7.14 1.77
N LYS A 39 -2.73 7.95 1.16
CA LYS A 39 -3.08 9.33 0.76
C LYS A 39 -3.99 9.33 -0.47
N GLN A 40 -3.79 8.40 -1.40
CA GLN A 40 -4.64 8.29 -2.58
C GLN A 40 -6.05 7.88 -2.17
N GLN A 41 -6.17 6.81 -1.37
CA GLN A 41 -7.44 6.35 -0.80
C GLN A 41 -8.15 7.43 0.02
N GLN A 42 -7.41 8.19 0.84
CA GLN A 42 -7.99 9.34 1.56
C GLN A 42 -8.55 10.42 0.63
N ARG A 43 -7.93 10.67 -0.52
CA ARG A 43 -8.40 11.68 -1.47
C ARG A 43 -9.64 11.21 -2.21
N ILE A 44 -9.75 9.91 -2.51
CA ILE A 44 -10.93 9.28 -3.10
C ILE A 44 -12.10 9.36 -2.10
N ASP A 45 -11.89 8.94 -0.85
CA ASP A 45 -12.87 9.04 0.24
C ASP A 45 -13.38 10.48 0.41
N GLN A 46 -12.48 11.46 0.47
CA GLN A 46 -12.85 12.87 0.56
C GLN A 46 -13.62 13.35 -0.68
N GLY A 47 -13.24 12.89 -1.87
CA GLY A 47 -13.91 13.24 -3.11
C GLY A 47 -15.34 12.74 -3.13
N LEU A 48 -15.58 11.50 -2.68
CA LEU A 48 -16.92 10.94 -2.54
C LEU A 48 -17.75 11.71 -1.51
N LYS A 49 -17.20 11.94 -0.31
CA LYS A 49 -17.90 12.64 0.78
C LYS A 49 -18.27 14.09 0.45
N SER A 50 -17.43 14.77 -0.32
CA SER A 50 -17.69 16.14 -0.76
C SER A 50 -18.57 16.23 -2.01
N GLY A 51 -18.86 15.10 -2.66
CA GLY A 51 -19.53 15.09 -3.96
C GLY A 51 -18.65 15.54 -5.14
N GLN A 52 -17.35 15.79 -4.91
CA GLN A 52 -16.38 16.08 -5.98
C GLN A 52 -16.08 14.86 -6.87
N LEU A 53 -16.40 13.65 -6.39
CA LEU A 53 -16.34 12.43 -7.18
C LEU A 53 -17.73 11.79 -7.24
N THR A 54 -18.11 11.34 -8.44
CA THR A 54 -19.22 10.41 -8.60
C THR A 54 -18.80 9.00 -8.17
N THR A 55 -19.77 8.13 -7.85
CA THR A 55 -19.50 6.70 -7.60
C THR A 55 -18.78 6.03 -8.77
N ARG A 56 -19.08 6.45 -10.01
CA ARG A 56 -18.45 5.90 -11.21
C ARG A 56 -16.98 6.33 -11.34
N GLU A 57 -16.66 7.57 -10.99
CA GLU A 57 -15.28 8.06 -11.00
C GLU A 57 -14.46 7.39 -9.91
N ALA A 58 -14.98 7.32 -8.68
CA ALA A 58 -14.34 6.56 -7.60
C ALA A 58 -14.05 5.11 -8.04
N ALA A 59 -15.03 4.42 -8.64
CA ALA A 59 -14.83 3.07 -9.17
C ALA A 59 -13.72 2.96 -10.24
N ARG A 60 -13.49 4.02 -11.05
CA ARG A 60 -12.38 4.04 -12.00
C ARG A 60 -11.04 4.26 -11.32
N LEU A 61 -11.01 5.07 -10.26
CA LEU A 61 -9.82 5.33 -9.44
C LEU A 61 -9.44 4.07 -8.65
N GLU A 62 -10.41 3.35 -8.06
CA GLU A 62 -10.17 2.03 -7.46
C GLU A 62 -9.60 1.02 -8.48
N GLN A 63 -9.97 1.14 -9.76
CA GLN A 63 -9.35 0.31 -10.78
C GLN A 63 -7.87 0.65 -11.02
N GLY A 64 -7.48 1.91 -10.77
CA GLY A 64 -6.12 2.43 -10.77
C GLY A 64 -5.31 1.91 -9.59
N GLU A 65 -5.81 2.10 -8.37
CA GLU A 65 -5.22 1.56 -7.13
C GLU A 65 -5.05 0.03 -7.24
N ALA A 66 -6.09 -0.70 -7.67
CA ALA A 66 -6.00 -2.14 -7.92
C ALA A 66 -4.89 -2.57 -8.91
N ARG A 67 -4.42 -1.69 -9.79
CA ARG A 67 -3.27 -1.97 -10.68
C ARG A 67 -1.95 -1.71 -9.97
N ILE A 68 -1.85 -0.61 -9.24
CA ILE A 68 -0.68 -0.24 -8.44
C ILE A 68 -0.40 -1.37 -7.44
N ASP A 69 -1.38 -1.77 -6.65
CA ASP A 69 -1.24 -2.81 -5.63
C ASP A 69 -0.79 -4.17 -6.19
N ARG A 70 -1.20 -4.51 -7.42
CA ARG A 70 -0.70 -5.72 -8.10
C ARG A 70 0.75 -5.58 -8.53
N THR A 71 1.13 -4.39 -9.00
CA THR A 71 2.53 -4.08 -9.29
C THR A 71 3.36 -4.18 -8.01
N GLU A 72 2.89 -3.60 -6.90
CA GLU A 72 3.56 -3.69 -5.60
C GLU A 72 3.65 -5.13 -5.09
N GLN A 73 2.56 -5.90 -5.17
CA GLN A 73 2.57 -7.33 -4.85
C GLN A 73 3.66 -8.09 -5.61
N ARG A 74 3.71 -7.86 -6.93
CA ARG A 74 4.64 -8.55 -7.82
C ARG A 74 6.08 -8.20 -7.47
N ASP A 75 6.35 -6.91 -7.31
CA ASP A 75 7.70 -6.39 -7.15
C ASP A 75 8.23 -6.60 -5.71
N LEU A 76 7.35 -6.66 -4.71
CA LEU A 76 7.69 -6.99 -3.32
C LEU A 76 7.77 -8.50 -3.02
N ARG A 77 7.49 -9.38 -4.00
CA ARG A 77 7.46 -10.85 -3.81
C ARG A 77 8.75 -11.39 -3.19
N ASP A 78 9.88 -10.82 -3.60
CA ASP A 78 11.22 -11.25 -3.18
C ASP A 78 11.74 -10.39 -2.01
N GLY A 79 10.89 -9.50 -1.46
CA GLY A 79 11.13 -8.67 -0.28
C GLY A 79 11.99 -7.42 -0.53
N LYS A 80 12.37 -7.15 -1.76
CA LYS A 80 13.23 -6.01 -2.14
C LYS A 80 12.73 -5.41 -3.44
N LEU A 81 12.73 -4.09 -3.51
CA LEU A 81 12.49 -3.34 -4.74
C LEU A 81 13.81 -2.97 -5.38
N SER A 82 13.98 -3.32 -6.65
CA SER A 82 15.04 -2.76 -7.49
C SER A 82 14.74 -1.29 -7.82
N PRO A 83 15.75 -0.51 -8.24
CA PRO A 83 15.53 0.86 -8.69
C PRO A 83 14.54 0.97 -9.86
N ALA A 84 14.50 -0.03 -10.75
CA ALA A 84 13.60 -0.06 -11.90
C ALA A 84 12.14 -0.30 -11.49
N GLU A 85 11.91 -1.26 -10.59
CA GLU A 85 10.59 -1.55 -10.00
C GLU A 85 10.07 -0.34 -9.22
N LYS A 86 10.92 0.27 -8.39
CA LYS A 86 10.57 1.51 -7.68
C LYS A 86 10.20 2.64 -8.64
N ALA A 87 10.97 2.85 -9.71
CA ALA A 87 10.66 3.85 -10.71
C ALA A 87 9.35 3.54 -11.46
N GLN A 88 9.00 2.26 -11.63
CA GLN A 88 7.72 1.85 -12.20
C GLN A 88 6.56 2.20 -11.27
N ILE A 89 6.59 1.74 -10.02
CA ILE A 89 5.55 2.04 -9.01
C ILE A 89 5.32 3.55 -8.92
N GLN A 90 6.40 4.33 -8.83
CA GLN A 90 6.30 5.80 -8.77
C GLN A 90 5.65 6.44 -10.00
N ARG A 91 5.84 5.87 -11.20
CA ARG A 91 5.15 6.37 -12.40
C ARG A 91 3.65 6.07 -12.34
N GLU A 92 3.28 4.87 -11.91
CA GLU A 92 1.88 4.44 -11.76
C GLU A 92 1.17 5.30 -10.70
N GLN A 93 1.78 5.45 -9.52
CA GLN A 93 1.38 6.36 -8.44
C GLN A 93 1.22 7.83 -8.88
N ASN A 94 2.10 8.33 -9.75
CA ASN A 94 2.01 9.70 -10.24
C ASN A 94 0.91 9.86 -11.31
N HIS A 95 0.65 8.82 -12.09
CA HIS A 95 -0.47 8.80 -13.01
C HIS A 95 -1.78 8.81 -12.22
N GLU A 96 -1.92 7.95 -11.22
CA GLU A 96 -3.13 7.84 -10.41
C GLU A 96 -3.39 9.12 -9.62
N SER A 97 -2.35 9.70 -9.01
CA SER A 97 -2.50 10.98 -8.32
C SER A 97 -3.02 12.11 -9.22
N ARG A 98 -2.63 12.13 -10.51
CA ARG A 98 -3.17 13.06 -11.51
C ARG A 98 -4.60 12.73 -11.90
N ALA A 99 -4.94 11.46 -12.03
CA ALA A 99 -6.31 11.01 -12.30
C ALA A 99 -7.25 11.45 -11.17
N ILE A 100 -6.90 11.17 -9.89
CA ILE A 100 -7.64 11.63 -8.72
C ILE A 100 -7.79 13.16 -8.73
N TYR A 101 -6.73 13.90 -9.08
CA TYR A 101 -6.81 15.36 -9.14
C TYR A 101 -7.78 15.82 -10.24
N SER A 102 -7.65 15.26 -11.44
CA SER A 102 -8.50 15.58 -12.60
C SER A 102 -9.96 15.30 -12.29
N ASP A 103 -10.28 14.13 -11.74
CA ASP A 103 -11.66 13.74 -11.46
C ASP A 103 -12.26 14.59 -10.33
N LYS A 104 -11.51 14.92 -9.28
CA LYS A 104 -12.00 15.82 -8.21
C LYS A 104 -12.25 17.26 -8.66
N HIS A 105 -11.64 17.70 -9.76
CA HIS A 105 -11.74 19.09 -10.26
C HIS A 105 -12.45 19.16 -11.61
N ASN A 106 -13.07 18.08 -12.05
CA ASN A 106 -13.88 18.11 -13.24
C ASN A 106 -15.24 18.78 -12.93
N ALA A 107 -16.06 18.99 -13.96
CA ALA A 107 -17.38 19.59 -13.78
C ALA A 107 -18.45 18.58 -13.31
N ALA A 108 -18.11 17.30 -13.15
CA ALA A 108 -19.03 16.29 -12.67
C ALA A 108 -19.28 16.49 -11.17
N THR A 109 -20.49 16.15 -10.73
CA THR A 109 -20.88 16.23 -9.32
C THR A 109 -21.58 14.94 -8.94
N GLY A 110 -21.08 14.30 -7.88
CA GLY A 110 -21.71 13.15 -7.24
C GLY A 110 -22.84 13.58 -6.29
N ASN A 111 -23.75 12.66 -5.99
CA ASN A 111 -24.66 12.81 -4.86
C ASN A 111 -24.09 12.05 -3.65
N PRO A 112 -23.42 12.72 -2.70
CA PRO A 112 -22.81 12.08 -1.53
C PRO A 112 -23.84 11.40 -0.64
N ASP A 113 -25.08 11.89 -0.59
CA ASP A 113 -26.16 11.38 0.26
C ASP A 113 -26.94 10.24 -0.40
N SER A 114 -26.59 9.87 -1.64
CA SER A 114 -27.23 8.72 -2.29
C SER A 114 -26.80 7.42 -1.61
N ARG A 115 -27.74 6.48 -1.46
CA ARG A 115 -27.46 5.14 -0.91
C ARG A 115 -26.31 4.43 -1.62
N SER A 116 -26.11 4.67 -2.92
CA SER A 116 -24.98 4.13 -3.68
C SER A 116 -23.66 4.76 -3.25
N SER A 117 -23.62 6.10 -3.15
CA SER A 117 -22.42 6.82 -2.71
C SER A 117 -22.06 6.50 -1.27
N GLU A 118 -23.04 6.43 -0.36
CA GLU A 118 -22.81 6.00 1.03
C GLU A 118 -22.15 4.62 1.11
N ARG A 119 -22.54 3.68 0.23
CA ARG A 119 -21.94 2.34 0.19
C ARG A 119 -20.49 2.39 -0.27
N MET A 120 -20.22 3.09 -1.37
CA MET A 120 -18.85 3.29 -1.85
C MET A 120 -17.98 4.01 -0.81
N GLN A 121 -18.50 5.06 -0.15
CA GLN A 121 -17.77 5.76 0.92
C GLN A 121 -17.41 4.83 2.07
N HIS A 122 -18.32 3.95 2.48
CA HIS A 122 -18.05 2.99 3.55
C HIS A 122 -16.91 2.03 3.17
N ASP A 123 -16.93 1.54 1.93
CA ASP A 123 -15.97 0.56 1.44
C ASP A 123 -14.57 1.21 1.29
N VAL A 124 -14.46 2.34 0.56
CA VAL A 124 -13.21 3.14 0.46
C VAL A 124 -12.69 3.60 1.83
N GLN A 125 -13.57 3.97 2.77
CA GLN A 125 -13.15 4.35 4.13
C GLN A 125 -12.49 3.19 4.88
N ARG A 126 -12.90 1.95 4.60
CA ARG A 126 -12.27 0.77 5.18
C ARG A 126 -10.93 0.50 4.53
N ASP A 127 -10.78 0.70 3.22
CA ASP A 127 -9.49 0.58 2.54
C ASP A 127 -8.48 1.58 3.09
N VAL A 128 -8.87 2.84 3.31
CA VAL A 128 -8.04 3.83 4.04
C VAL A 128 -7.53 3.29 5.38
N ASN A 129 -8.34 2.51 6.10
CA ASN A 129 -7.95 1.93 7.38
C ASN A 129 -7.10 0.67 7.22
N GLN A 130 -7.35 -0.15 6.20
CA GLN A 130 -6.56 -1.33 5.85
C GLN A 130 -5.15 -0.89 5.43
N GLU A 131 -5.07 0.03 4.48
CA GLU A 131 -3.84 0.67 4.02
C GLU A 131 -3.03 1.27 5.16
N ARG A 132 -3.68 2.04 6.04
CA ARG A 132 -2.99 2.62 7.20
C ARG A 132 -2.43 1.53 8.12
N ARG A 133 -3.12 0.39 8.27
CA ARG A 133 -2.63 -0.72 9.09
C ARG A 133 -1.45 -1.43 8.44
N ILE A 134 -1.45 -1.56 7.11
CA ILE A 134 -0.35 -2.13 6.33
C ILE A 134 0.86 -1.20 6.39
N HIS A 135 0.67 0.08 6.05
CA HIS A 135 1.69 1.14 6.16
C HIS A 135 2.34 1.17 7.54
N ASN A 136 1.54 1.27 8.61
CA ASN A 136 2.07 1.26 9.97
C ASN A 136 2.83 -0.04 10.27
N GLY A 137 2.41 -1.16 9.69
CA GLY A 137 3.06 -2.44 9.91
C GLY A 137 4.45 -2.50 9.29
N VAL A 138 4.61 -2.03 8.05
CA VAL A 138 5.93 -1.97 7.40
C VAL A 138 6.81 -0.89 8.03
N ASP A 139 6.24 0.28 8.38
CA ASP A 139 6.97 1.39 8.99
C ASP A 139 7.56 1.01 10.36
N ASN A 140 6.79 0.32 11.20
CA ASN A 140 7.26 -0.13 12.51
C ASN A 140 7.93 -1.51 12.50
N GLY A 141 8.08 -2.13 11.33
CA GLY A 141 8.71 -3.43 11.14
C GLY A 141 7.92 -4.63 11.69
N SER A 142 6.63 -4.48 11.98
CA SER A 142 5.74 -5.62 12.26
C SER A 142 5.24 -6.36 11.01
N LEU A 143 5.48 -5.79 9.83
CA LEU A 143 5.33 -6.47 8.53
C LEU A 143 6.67 -6.43 7.78
N THR A 144 7.05 -7.56 7.20
CA THR A 144 8.13 -7.59 6.21
C THR A 144 7.64 -7.09 4.86
N ASN A 145 8.55 -6.59 4.01
CA ASN A 145 8.24 -6.20 2.63
C ASN A 145 7.48 -7.28 1.85
N LYS A 146 7.83 -8.56 2.07
CA LYS A 146 7.16 -9.70 1.42
C LYS A 146 5.73 -9.91 1.92
N GLU A 147 5.48 -9.67 3.20
CA GLU A 147 4.12 -9.70 3.76
C GLU A 147 3.31 -8.50 3.27
N THR A 148 3.91 -7.31 3.24
CA THR A 148 3.32 -6.10 2.63
C THR A 148 2.85 -6.40 1.22
N GLY A 149 3.72 -6.88 0.32
CA GLY A 149 3.30 -7.22 -1.05
C GLY A 149 2.17 -8.25 -1.13
N ARG A 150 2.08 -9.20 -0.20
CA ARG A 150 0.95 -10.14 -0.15
C ARG A 150 -0.35 -9.49 0.32
N LEU A 151 -0.27 -8.47 1.17
CA LEU A 151 -1.40 -7.67 1.63
C LEU A 151 -1.84 -6.71 0.54
N GLU A 152 -0.93 -6.00 -0.15
CA GLU A 152 -1.26 -5.19 -1.33
C GLU A 152 -2.00 -6.01 -2.38
N GLY A 153 -1.52 -7.23 -2.67
CA GLY A 153 -2.22 -8.12 -3.61
C GLY A 153 -3.66 -8.52 -3.20
N ARG A 154 -4.06 -8.28 -1.95
CA ARG A 154 -5.42 -8.50 -1.45
C ARG A 154 -6.26 -7.24 -1.54
N GLU A 155 -5.69 -6.09 -1.18
CA GLU A 155 -6.32 -4.78 -1.41
C GLU A 155 -6.60 -4.61 -2.91
N ALA A 156 -5.64 -4.98 -3.77
CA ALA A 156 -5.82 -5.09 -5.22
C ALA A 156 -7.03 -5.90 -5.70
N HIS A 157 -7.48 -6.88 -4.90
CA HIS A 157 -8.66 -7.68 -5.17
C HIS A 157 -9.92 -6.98 -4.68
N VAL A 158 -9.88 -6.36 -3.49
CA VAL A 158 -10.96 -5.53 -2.94
C VAL A 158 -11.24 -4.36 -3.88
N ASP A 159 -10.26 -3.52 -4.18
CA ASP A 159 -10.35 -2.39 -5.10
C ASP A 159 -10.91 -2.78 -6.48
N HIS A 160 -10.55 -3.97 -6.97
CA HIS A 160 -11.12 -4.47 -8.21
C HIS A 160 -12.60 -4.84 -8.08
N LEU A 161 -13.04 -5.39 -6.95
CA LEU A 161 -14.46 -5.65 -6.70
C LEU A 161 -15.23 -4.34 -6.59
N GLU A 162 -14.67 -3.31 -5.95
CA GLU A 162 -15.26 -1.98 -5.82
C GLU A 162 -15.39 -1.28 -7.17
N SER A 163 -14.31 -1.28 -7.96
CA SER A 163 -14.30 -0.84 -9.34
C SER A 163 -15.40 -1.49 -10.18
N ARG A 164 -15.60 -2.80 -10.01
CA ARG A 164 -16.65 -3.53 -10.74
C ARG A 164 -18.05 -3.15 -10.26
N ALA A 165 -18.24 -3.03 -8.95
CA ALA A 165 -19.52 -2.69 -8.36
C ALA A 165 -19.97 -1.27 -8.77
N GLY A 166 -19.06 -0.29 -8.75
CA GLY A 166 -19.40 1.08 -9.12
C GLY A 166 -19.28 1.39 -10.62
N ARG A 167 -18.98 0.42 -11.48
CA ARG A 167 -18.69 0.64 -12.91
C ARG A 167 -19.82 1.30 -13.67
N ASP A 168 -21.06 0.91 -13.37
CA ASP A 168 -22.26 1.51 -13.95
C ASP A 168 -22.69 2.80 -13.23
N GLY A 169 -21.94 3.23 -12.21
CA GLY A 169 -22.21 4.38 -11.36
C GLY A 169 -23.14 4.07 -10.19
N TYR A 170 -23.46 2.79 -9.93
CA TYR A 170 -24.35 2.39 -8.86
C TYR A 170 -23.82 1.15 -8.12
N VAL A 171 -23.47 1.30 -6.85
CA VAL A 171 -23.14 0.16 -5.97
C VAL A 171 -24.42 -0.35 -5.34
N GLY A 172 -24.78 -1.62 -5.53
CA GLY A 172 -25.91 -2.28 -4.90
C GLY A 172 -25.59 -2.91 -3.54
N ALA A 173 -26.62 -3.19 -2.73
CA ALA A 173 -26.43 -3.83 -1.41
C ALA A 173 -25.83 -5.25 -1.50
N GLY A 174 -26.17 -6.00 -2.55
CA GLY A 174 -25.61 -7.34 -2.79
C GLY A 174 -24.13 -7.32 -3.17
N GLU A 175 -23.71 -6.28 -3.90
CA GLU A 175 -22.30 -6.07 -4.29
C GLU A 175 -21.49 -5.64 -3.07
N GLN A 176 -21.99 -4.65 -2.32
CA GLN A 176 -21.39 -4.23 -1.06
C GLN A 176 -21.23 -5.40 -0.09
N GLY A 177 -22.26 -6.24 0.08
CA GLY A 177 -22.16 -7.41 0.95
C GLY A 177 -21.11 -8.44 0.49
N ARG A 178 -20.73 -8.47 -0.80
CA ARG A 178 -19.60 -9.29 -1.29
C ARG A 178 -18.26 -8.63 -0.96
N ILE A 179 -18.13 -7.33 -1.20
CA ILE A 179 -16.94 -6.52 -0.89
C ILE A 179 -16.61 -6.64 0.60
N GLN A 180 -17.56 -6.35 1.48
CA GLN A 180 -17.41 -6.45 2.94
C GLN A 180 -16.98 -7.83 3.44
N ARG A 181 -17.44 -8.91 2.80
CA ARG A 181 -16.98 -10.26 3.16
C ARG A 181 -15.51 -10.49 2.81
N THR A 182 -15.03 -9.90 1.72
CA THR A 182 -13.64 -9.93 1.30
C THR A 182 -12.79 -9.08 2.24
N GLU A 183 -13.15 -7.82 2.46
CA GLU A 183 -12.48 -6.92 3.40
C GLU A 183 -12.36 -7.50 4.82
N ASN A 184 -13.41 -8.15 5.32
CA ASN A 184 -13.36 -8.79 6.65
C ASN A 184 -12.36 -9.94 6.73
N ARG A 185 -12.08 -10.63 5.62
CA ARG A 185 -11.03 -11.66 5.55
C ARG A 185 -9.65 -11.02 5.51
N ASP A 186 -9.50 -9.94 4.76
CA ASP A 186 -8.22 -9.25 4.58
C ASP A 186 -7.83 -8.48 5.85
N SER A 187 -8.78 -7.82 6.51
CA SER A 187 -8.58 -7.25 7.86
C SER A 187 -8.04 -8.26 8.87
N LYS A 188 -8.58 -9.50 8.89
CA LYS A 188 -8.08 -10.60 9.75
C LYS A 188 -6.68 -11.08 9.35
N ARG A 189 -6.31 -10.96 8.07
CA ARG A 189 -4.97 -11.32 7.59
C ARG A 189 -3.96 -10.26 7.98
N ILE A 190 -4.26 -8.99 7.73
CA ILE A 190 -3.45 -7.86 8.20
C ILE A 190 -3.21 -7.98 9.72
N TYR A 191 -4.25 -8.34 10.49
CA TYR A 191 -4.08 -8.55 11.93
C TYR A 191 -3.10 -9.70 12.23
N ARG A 192 -3.32 -10.87 11.61
CA ARG A 192 -2.46 -12.04 11.83
C ARG A 192 -1.02 -11.79 11.41
N ASP A 193 -0.79 -11.14 10.29
CA ASP A 193 0.56 -10.89 9.77
C ASP A 193 1.30 -9.89 10.67
N LYS A 194 0.64 -8.81 11.12
CA LYS A 194 1.23 -7.86 12.09
C LYS A 194 1.56 -8.47 13.46
N HIS A 195 0.86 -9.53 13.85
CA HIS A 195 1.03 -10.18 15.15
C HIS A 195 1.71 -11.54 15.05
N ASN A 196 2.13 -11.94 13.84
CA ASN A 196 2.86 -13.19 13.72
C ASN A 196 4.21 -13.01 14.43
N ARG A 197 4.65 -14.04 15.16
CA ARG A 197 5.96 -14.01 15.85
C ARG A 197 7.13 -14.16 14.87
N ALA A 198 6.90 -14.01 13.57
CA ALA A 198 7.91 -14.17 12.54
C ALA A 198 8.76 -12.89 12.40
N ARG A 199 9.50 -12.62 13.49
CA ARG A 199 10.82 -11.97 13.53
C ARG A 199 10.90 -10.47 13.30
N ARG A 200 10.89 -9.77 14.45
CA ARG A 200 11.99 -8.85 14.83
C ARG A 200 13.34 -9.53 14.53
N GLY A 201 13.95 -9.26 13.39
CA GLY A 201 15.28 -9.75 13.04
C GLY A 201 15.30 -10.67 11.83
N GLY A 202 15.48 -10.05 10.66
CA GLY A 202 16.03 -10.64 9.45
C GLY A 202 17.03 -9.66 8.86
#